data_AF-A0A291GLX8-F1
#
_entry.id   AF-A0A291GLX8-F1
#
_cell.length_a   1.000
_cell.length_b   1.000
_cell.length_c   1.000
_cell.angle_alpha   90.00
_cell.angle_beta   90.00
_cell.angle_gamma   90.00
#
_symmetry.space_group_name_H-M   'P 1'
#
loop_
_entity.id
_entity.type
_entity.pdbx_description
1 polymer ?
#
loop_
_entity_poly.entity_id
_entity_poly.type
_entity_poly.pdbx_seq_one_letter_code
_entity_poly.pdbx_strand_id
1 'polypeptide(L)'
;MAFKGMNPEEGREIATAISEAGQKIMEIVGDMTPVVNGVEWVGADYDTYREEWNTFMGGPVANLVNGLQEKGKALETHAEQQDTTSNQG
;
A
#
# COMPACT_ATOMS: atom_id res chain seq x y z
N MET A 1 15.96 17.21 -29.17
CA MET A 1 15.29 17.67 -27.94
C MET A 1 14.78 16.44 -27.21
N ALA A 2 15.06 16.27 -25.92
CA ALA A 2 14.53 15.16 -25.14
C ALA A 2 13.03 15.42 -24.88
N PHE A 3 12.19 14.43 -25.15
CA PHE A 3 10.79 14.44 -24.75
C PHE A 3 10.71 14.65 -23.23
N LYS A 4 9.95 15.66 -22.77
CA LYS A 4 9.71 15.93 -21.35
C LYS A 4 8.29 15.49 -21.03
N GLY A 5 8.15 14.47 -20.18
CA GLY A 5 6.85 13.97 -19.74
C GLY A 5 6.92 12.50 -19.36
N MET A 6 5.88 12.01 -18.69
CA MET A 6 5.66 10.59 -18.43
C MET A 6 4.92 9.95 -19.61
N ASN A 7 5.13 8.66 -19.87
CA ASN A 7 4.20 7.87 -20.69
C ASN A 7 2.91 7.61 -19.85
N PRO A 8 1.74 8.16 -20.23
CA PRO A 8 0.52 8.04 -19.43
C PRO A 8 0.04 6.59 -19.23
N GLU A 9 0.27 5.71 -20.21
CA GLU A 9 -0.10 4.30 -20.11
C GLU A 9 0.76 3.57 -19.07
N GLU A 10 2.09 3.72 -19.15
CA GLU A 10 3.02 3.17 -18.14
C GLU A 10 2.75 3.78 -16.75
N GLY A 11 2.39 5.07 -16.68
CA GLY A 11 2.02 5.73 -15.43
C GLY A 11 0.81 5.09 -14.76
N ARG A 12 -0.23 4.75 -15.53
CA ARG A 12 -1.41 4.03 -15.04
C ARG A 12 -1.06 2.62 -14.59
N GLU A 13 -0.27 1.88 -15.36
CA GLU A 13 0.15 0.53 -15.00
C GLU A 13 0.89 0.50 -13.66
N ILE A 14 1.85 1.41 -13.48
CA ILE A 14 2.61 1.53 -12.23
C ILE A 14 1.70 1.98 -11.08
N ALA A 15 0.76 2.89 -11.31
CA ALA A 15 -0.21 3.32 -10.29
C ALA A 15 -1.05 2.15 -9.77
N THR A 16 -1.52 1.28 -10.68
CA THR A 16 -2.21 0.04 -10.33
C THR A 16 -1.31 -0.89 -9.53
N ALA A 17 -0.08 -1.14 -10.00
CA ALA A 17 0.87 -2.03 -9.33
C ALA A 17 1.20 -1.58 -7.89
N ILE A 18 1.35 -0.27 -7.66
CA ILE A 18 1.56 0.31 -6.31
C ILE A 18 0.35 0.02 -5.41
N SER A 19 -0.86 0.21 -5.93
CA SER A 19 -2.10 0.00 -5.17
C SER A 19 -2.29 -1.48 -4.82
N GLU A 20 -2.01 -2.39 -5.76
CA GLU A 20 -2.04 -3.83 -5.53
C GLU A 20 -0.99 -4.29 -4.52
N ALA A 21 0.21 -3.70 -4.54
CA ALA A 21 1.25 -4.04 -3.56
C ALA A 21 0.79 -3.72 -2.13
N GLY A 22 0.10 -2.59 -1.93
CA GLY A 22 -0.50 -2.24 -0.64
C GLY A 22 -1.55 -3.24 -0.18
N GLN A 23 -2.41 -3.71 -1.09
CA GLN A 23 -3.42 -4.73 -0.79
C GLN A 23 -2.79 -6.07 -0.42
N LYS A 24 -1.80 -6.53 -1.18
CA LYS A 24 -1.06 -7.78 -0.91
C LYS A 24 -0.38 -7.76 0.46
N ILE A 25 0.18 -6.61 0.87
CA ILE A 25 0.75 -6.45 2.21
C ILE A 25 -0.34 -6.61 3.29
N MET A 26 -1.51 -5.97 3.10
CA MET A 26 -2.61 -6.09 4.06
C MET A 26 -3.11 -7.54 4.18
N GLU A 27 -3.23 -8.26 3.07
CA GLU A 27 -3.64 -9.67 3.05
C GLU A 27 -2.63 -10.56 3.80
N ILE A 28 -1.36 -10.51 3.41
CA ILE A 28 -0.30 -11.37 4.00
C ILE A 28 -0.20 -11.15 5.51
N VAL A 29 -0.16 -9.89 5.95
CA VAL A 29 0.02 -9.59 7.38
C VAL A 29 -1.29 -9.79 8.15
N GLY A 30 -2.45 -9.56 7.52
CA GLY A 30 -3.77 -9.91 8.06
C GLY A 30 -3.90 -11.39 8.37
N ASP A 31 -3.45 -12.26 7.45
CA ASP A 31 -3.46 -13.72 7.60
C ASP A 31 -2.61 -14.23 8.78
N MET A 32 -1.61 -13.46 9.20
CA MET A 32 -0.78 -13.80 10.36
C MET A 32 -1.45 -13.47 11.70
N THR A 33 -2.43 -12.57 11.73
CA THR A 33 -3.10 -12.17 12.98
C THR A 33 -3.85 -13.35 13.64
N PRO A 34 -4.65 -14.16 12.91
CA PRO A 34 -5.24 -15.38 13.45
C PRO A 34 -4.20 -16.37 13.97
N VAL A 35 -3.05 -16.50 13.28
CA VAL A 35 -1.96 -17.40 13.68
C VAL A 35 -1.36 -16.95 15.01
N VAL A 36 -1.00 -15.67 15.14
CA VAL A 36 -0.50 -15.07 16.40
C VAL A 36 -1.50 -15.26 17.54
N ASN A 37 -2.78 -15.09 17.25
CA ASN A 37 -3.86 -15.19 18.22
C ASN A 37 -4.22 -16.64 18.60
N GLY A 38 -3.78 -17.63 17.82
CA GLY A 38 -4.08 -19.05 17.97
C GLY A 38 -2.96 -19.88 18.60
N VAL A 39 -1.82 -19.28 18.92
CA VAL A 39 -0.73 -19.97 19.64
C VAL A 39 -1.18 -20.32 21.06
N GLU A 40 -0.96 -21.57 21.47
CA GLU A 40 -1.15 -22.01 22.87
C GLU A 40 -0.03 -21.46 23.76
N TRP A 41 -0.13 -20.17 24.07
CA TRP A 41 0.78 -19.45 24.96
C TRP A 41 -0.07 -18.70 25.99
N VAL A 42 0.25 -18.84 27.28
CA VAL A 42 -0.48 -18.17 28.36
C VAL A 42 0.53 -17.50 29.28
N GLY A 43 0.28 -16.24 29.63
CA GLY A 43 1.10 -15.46 30.54
C GLY A 43 1.26 -14.01 30.06
N ALA A 44 1.80 -13.16 30.94
CA ALA A 44 1.93 -11.72 30.70
C ALA A 44 2.75 -11.38 29.45
N ASP A 45 3.74 -12.21 29.09
CA ASP A 45 4.55 -12.03 27.88
C ASP A 45 3.69 -12.22 26.61
N TYR A 46 2.75 -13.16 26.63
CA TYR A 46 1.84 -13.37 25.50
C TYR A 46 0.88 -12.19 25.34
N ASP A 47 0.31 -11.74 26.46
CA ASP A 47 -0.60 -10.59 26.48
C ASP A 47 0.10 -9.35 25.92
N THR A 48 1.35 -9.11 26.36
CA THR A 48 2.21 -8.01 25.86
C THR A 48 2.46 -8.15 24.36
N TYR A 49 2.88 -9.33 23.90
CA TYR A 49 3.17 -9.57 22.49
C TYR A 49 1.93 -9.36 21.60
N ARG A 50 0.74 -9.80 22.04
CA ARG A 50 -0.51 -9.59 21.30
C ARG A 50 -0.87 -8.10 21.20
N GLU A 51 -0.65 -7.33 22.27
CA GLU A 51 -0.87 -5.89 22.26
C GLU A 51 0.09 -5.17 21.30
N GLU A 52 1.37 -5.52 21.35
CA GLU A 52 2.39 -5.02 20.42
C GLU A 52 2.06 -5.35 18.96
N TRP A 53 1.62 -6.59 18.70
CA TRP A 53 1.19 -7.03 17.37
C TRP A 53 0.01 -6.19 16.86
N ASN A 54 -1.05 -6.03 17.66
CA ASN A 54 -2.21 -5.23 17.27
C ASN A 54 -1.84 -3.76 17.03
N THR A 55 -0.93 -3.21 17.83
CA THR A 55 -0.40 -1.85 17.66
C THR A 55 0.40 -1.71 16.37
N PHE A 56 1.23 -2.69 16.04
CA PHE A 56 1.99 -2.73 14.79
C PHE A 56 1.06 -2.80 13.56
N MET A 57 0.02 -3.64 13.63
CA MET A 57 -0.99 -3.78 12.57
C MET A 57 -1.78 -2.49 12.35
N GLY A 58 -2.30 -1.90 13.43
CA GLY A 58 -3.14 -0.70 13.37
C GLY A 58 -2.36 0.58 13.08
N GLY A 59 -1.05 0.61 13.32
CA GLY A 59 -0.20 1.77 13.09
C GLY A 59 0.68 1.61 11.85
N PRO A 60 1.94 1.17 11.99
CA PRO A 60 2.90 1.08 10.88
C PRO A 60 2.39 0.39 9.62
N VAL A 61 1.73 -0.76 9.73
CA VAL A 61 1.23 -1.51 8.55
C VAL A 61 0.11 -0.75 7.86
N ALA A 62 -0.90 -0.30 8.62
CA ALA A 62 -1.99 0.51 8.08
C ALA A 62 -1.47 1.80 7.39
N ASN A 63 -0.50 2.48 8.01
CA ASN A 63 0.12 3.68 7.44
C ASN A 63 0.86 3.39 6.13
N LEU A 64 1.58 2.27 6.03
CA LEU A 64 2.25 1.87 4.79
C LEU A 64 1.24 1.62 3.67
N VAL A 65 0.17 0.88 3.95
CA VAL A 65 -0.86 0.58 2.94
C VAL A 65 -1.55 1.87 2.47
N ASN A 66 -1.93 2.75 3.39
CA ASN A 66 -2.50 4.05 3.05
C ASN A 66 -1.53 4.89 2.19
N GLY A 67 -0.25 4.93 2.55
CA GLY A 67 0.77 5.64 1.78
C GLY A 67 0.92 5.10 0.36
N LEU A 68 0.88 3.78 0.17
CA LEU A 68 0.92 3.17 -1.17
C LEU A 68 -0.32 3.55 -1.98
N GLN A 69 -1.51 3.47 -1.40
CA GLN A 69 -2.75 3.88 -2.08
C GLN A 69 -2.73 5.35 -2.49
N GLU A 70 -2.28 6.25 -1.62
CA GLU A 70 -2.14 7.67 -1.93
C GLU A 70 -1.16 7.92 -3.08
N LYS A 71 -0.02 7.24 -3.09
CA LYS A 71 0.98 7.37 -4.16
C LYS A 71 0.49 6.79 -5.48
N GLY A 72 -0.21 5.65 -5.46
CA GLY A 72 -0.85 5.09 -6.65
C GLY A 72 -1.84 6.07 -7.26
N LYS A 73 -2.78 6.58 -6.46
CA LYS A 73 -3.78 7.57 -6.91
C LYS A 73 -3.15 8.86 -7.43
N ALA A 74 -2.10 9.36 -6.77
CA ALA A 74 -1.39 10.56 -7.22
C ALA A 74 -0.75 10.34 -8.61
N LEU A 75 -0.13 9.18 -8.82
CA LEU A 75 0.49 8.84 -10.11
C LEU A 75 -0.54 8.70 -11.22
N GLU A 76 -1.68 8.05 -10.95
CA GLU A 76 -2.82 7.96 -11.87
C GLU A 76 -3.31 9.36 -12.28
N THR A 77 -3.49 10.26 -11.29
CA THR A 77 -3.90 11.65 -11.54
C THR A 77 -2.89 12.38 -12.44
N HIS A 78 -1.59 12.17 -12.23
CA HIS A 78 -0.55 12.75 -13.09
C HIS A 78 -0.59 12.20 -14.52
N ALA A 79 -0.91 10.91 -14.70
CA ALA A 79 -1.06 10.30 -16.01
C ALA A 79 -2.24 10.92 -16.79
N GLU A 80 -3.40 11.09 -16.14
CA GLU A 80 -4.58 11.73 -16.73
C GLU A 80 -4.32 13.19 -17.14
N GLN A 81 -3.60 13.95 -16.31
CA GLN A 81 -3.20 15.33 -16.61
C GLN A 81 -2.25 15.39 -17.82
N GLN A 82 -1.31 14.45 -17.90
CA GLN A 82 -0.36 14.35 -19.01
C GLN A 82 -1.08 14.02 -20.33
N ASP A 83 -2.06 13.10 -20.32
CA ASP A 83 -2.91 12.79 -21.48
C ASP A 83 -3.70 14.02 -21.94
N THR A 84 -4.31 14.74 -21.00
CA THR A 84 -5.10 15.94 -21.31
C THR A 84 -4.23 17.02 -21.95
N THR A 85 -3.03 17.24 -21.41
CA THR A 85 -2.10 18.25 -21.93
C THR A 85 -1.55 17.86 -23.31
N SER A 86 -1.22 16.57 -23.50
CA SER A 86 -0.63 16.08 -24.75
C SER A 86 -1.64 16.06 -25.91
N ASN A 87 -2.94 15.90 -25.61
CA ASN A 87 -4.01 15.91 -26.61
C ASN A 87 -4.55 17.32 -26.93
N GLN A 88 -4.09 18.36 -26.23
CA GLN A 88 -4.43 19.77 -26.50
C GLN A 88 -3.34 20.53 -27.29
N GLY A 89 -2.23 19.86 -27.62
CA GLY A 89 -1.08 20.40 -28.36
C GLY A 89 -1.08 20.09 -29.84
#